data_AF-A0A7X9BVH3-F1
#
_entry.id   AF-A0A7X9BVH3-F1
#
_cell.length_a   1.000
_cell.length_b   1.000
_cell.length_c   1.000
_cell.angle_alpha   90.00
_cell.angle_beta   90.00
_cell.angle_gamma   90.00
#
_symmetry.space_group_name_H-M   'P 1'
#
loop_
_entity.id
_entity.type
_entity.pdbx_description
1 polymer ?
#
loop_
_entity_poly.entity_id
_entity_poly.type
_entity_poly.pdbx_seq_one_letter_code
_entity_poly.pdbx_strand_id
1 'polypeptide(L)'
;HEGSEVDTITVTQDIESSVEKIKAFIEEYNKLIDNINGKVKEKYDRNYLPLTEEQKADMKEDDIKRWEEKAKTGLLRNDSLLQNITLAMRRALYEKVEGVNISLADIGISSKSYTDYGKLYLDEDKLRNALSTRPEEVAKLFNGVSEQVPSYDRDLSKEERDIRYNNSGVLVRISDILEDYISTKRNKDGKKGFLLEKAGIENDLSNTQNFINEQLKDYDKRINNMVEKLIKKEEQYYRQFSRLETLLTQMNQQSAWIMNQFMGNW
;
A
#
# COMPACT_ATOMS: atom_id res chain seq x y z
N HIS A 1 54.51 54.13 2.82
CA HIS A 1 53.78 53.12 2.03
C HIS A 1 53.54 51.92 2.92
N GLU A 2 52.37 51.85 3.55
CA GLU A 2 51.88 50.62 4.18
C GLU A 2 50.74 50.13 3.28
N GLY A 3 50.94 48.96 2.69
CA GLY A 3 49.97 48.32 1.80
C GLY A 3 48.79 47.84 2.63
N SER A 4 47.60 48.33 2.31
CA SER A 4 46.36 47.77 2.80
C SER A 4 46.25 46.33 2.31
N GLU A 5 46.29 45.36 3.22
CA GLU A 5 45.90 43.98 2.95
C GLU A 5 44.42 43.98 2.51
N VAL A 6 44.19 43.57 1.26
CA VAL A 6 42.85 43.43 0.70
C VAL A 6 42.43 41.99 0.95
N ASP A 7 41.62 41.78 1.99
CA ASP A 7 41.01 40.47 2.23
C ASP A 7 39.98 40.17 1.13
N THR A 8 40.22 39.09 0.38
CA THR A 8 39.35 38.65 -0.70
C THR A 8 38.36 37.62 -0.17
N ILE A 9 37.11 38.03 0.06
CA ILE A 9 36.02 37.10 0.37
C ILE A 9 35.57 36.43 -0.92
N THR A 10 35.79 35.12 -1.04
CA THR A 10 35.31 34.30 -2.17
C THR A 10 34.07 33.52 -1.74
N VAL A 11 32.96 33.73 -2.46
CA VAL A 11 31.74 32.92 -2.30
C VAL A 11 31.80 31.82 -3.36
N THR A 12 31.98 30.58 -2.92
CA THR A 12 31.99 29.40 -3.80
C THR A 12 30.78 28.52 -3.53
N GLN A 13 30.23 27.92 -4.58
CA GLN A 13 29.12 27.00 -4.47
C GLN A 13 29.54 25.69 -3.81
N ASP A 14 28.78 25.24 -2.81
CA ASP A 14 29.00 23.95 -2.13
C ASP A 14 28.40 22.79 -2.95
N ILE A 15 29.23 22.26 -3.84
CA ILE A 15 28.88 21.14 -4.72
C ILE A 15 28.79 19.83 -3.94
N GLU A 16 29.71 19.56 -3.01
CA GLU A 16 29.75 18.28 -2.28
C GLU A 16 28.52 18.10 -1.39
N SER A 17 28.09 19.14 -0.66
CA SER A 17 26.85 19.06 0.12
C SER A 17 25.62 18.78 -0.76
N SER A 18 25.59 19.32 -1.97
CA SER A 18 24.53 19.06 -2.95
C SER A 18 24.56 17.61 -3.45
N VAL A 19 25.75 17.07 -3.75
CA VAL A 19 25.95 15.68 -4.16
C VAL A 19 25.52 14.71 -3.05
N GLU A 20 25.93 14.96 -1.81
CA GLU A 20 25.56 14.13 -0.65
C GLU A 20 24.05 14.08 -0.43
N LYS A 21 23.35 15.23 -0.51
CA LYS A 21 21.89 15.29 -0.38
C LYS A 21 21.18 14.54 -1.49
N ILE A 22 21.64 14.70 -2.74
CA ILE A 22 21.06 13.98 -3.90
C ILE A 22 21.29 12.47 -3.75
N LYS A 23 22.47 12.05 -3.28
CA LYS A 23 22.78 10.65 -2.99
C LYS A 23 21.88 10.08 -1.91
N ALA A 24 21.71 10.80 -0.80
CA ALA A 24 20.81 10.40 0.28
C ALA A 24 19.35 10.27 -0.20
N PHE A 25 18.88 11.22 -1.01
CA PHE A 25 17.56 11.14 -1.65
C PHE A 25 17.41 9.88 -2.50
N ILE A 26 18.40 9.56 -3.36
CA ILE A 26 18.38 8.37 -4.21
C ILE A 26 18.34 7.09 -3.37
N GLU A 27 19.08 7.05 -2.26
CA GLU A 27 19.08 5.91 -1.35
C GLU A 27 17.70 5.70 -0.72
N GLU A 28 17.10 6.75 -0.15
CA GLU A 28 15.76 6.67 0.47
C GLU A 28 14.66 6.36 -0.55
N TYR A 29 14.73 6.96 -1.75
CA TYR A 29 13.86 6.61 -2.86
C TYR A 29 13.97 5.13 -3.22
N ASN A 30 15.19 4.60 -3.37
CA ASN A 30 15.40 3.20 -3.71
C ASN A 30 14.89 2.25 -2.61
N LYS A 31 15.11 2.57 -1.33
CA LYS A 31 14.55 1.81 -0.20
C LYS A 31 13.02 1.78 -0.24
N LEU A 32 12.39 2.91 -0.52
CA LEU A 32 10.93 3.01 -0.65
C LEU A 32 10.42 2.14 -1.82
N ILE A 33 11.04 2.26 -2.99
CA ILE A 33 10.70 1.47 -4.18
C ILE A 33 10.89 -0.02 -3.89
N ASP A 34 11.95 -0.42 -3.21
CA ASP A 34 12.20 -1.82 -2.82
C ASP A 34 11.13 -2.35 -1.87
N ASN A 35 10.80 -1.57 -0.84
CA ASN A 35 9.78 -1.97 0.13
C ASN A 35 8.42 -2.18 -0.55
N ILE A 36 7.96 -1.18 -1.32
CA ILE A 36 6.68 -1.27 -2.01
C ILE A 36 6.68 -2.43 -3.00
N ASN A 37 7.70 -2.54 -3.85
CA ASN A 37 7.77 -3.62 -4.83
C ASN A 37 7.87 -5.00 -4.19
N GLY A 38 8.59 -5.12 -3.08
CA GLY A 38 8.68 -6.34 -2.29
C GLY A 38 7.30 -6.79 -1.81
N LYS A 39 6.52 -5.87 -1.24
CA LYS A 39 5.16 -6.15 -0.75
C LYS A 39 4.16 -6.46 -1.87
N VAL A 40 4.19 -5.71 -2.98
CA VAL A 40 3.22 -5.93 -4.06
C VAL A 40 3.52 -7.18 -4.91
N LYS A 41 4.73 -7.74 -4.81
CA LYS A 41 5.14 -8.97 -5.53
C LYS A 41 5.26 -10.19 -4.64
N GLU A 42 5.12 -10.01 -3.33
CA GLU A 42 5.17 -11.11 -2.37
C GLU A 42 4.14 -12.19 -2.75
N LYS A 43 4.59 -13.45 -2.76
CA LYS A 43 3.72 -14.58 -3.08
C LYS A 43 2.81 -14.84 -1.89
N TYR A 44 1.49 -14.85 -2.14
CA TYR A 44 0.50 -15.30 -1.17
C TYR A 44 0.59 -16.82 -1.04
N ASP A 45 0.90 -17.30 0.17
CA ASP A 45 0.93 -18.73 0.47
C ASP A 45 -0.46 -19.23 0.87
N ARG A 46 -1.14 -19.91 -0.07
CA ARG A 46 -2.50 -20.43 0.12
C ARG A 46 -2.59 -21.56 1.15
N ASN A 47 -1.46 -22.15 1.55
CA ASN A 47 -1.45 -23.24 2.53
C ASN A 47 -1.61 -22.72 3.97
N TYR A 48 -1.40 -21.43 4.19
CA TYR A 48 -1.49 -20.79 5.51
C TYR A 48 -2.70 -19.86 5.56
N LEU A 49 -3.86 -20.44 5.90
CA LEU A 49 -5.08 -19.67 6.17
C LEU A 49 -5.02 -19.04 7.58
N PRO A 50 -5.77 -17.96 7.83
CA PRO A 50 -5.96 -17.44 9.18
C PRO A 50 -6.48 -18.54 10.12
N LEU A 51 -5.82 -18.71 11.27
CA LEU A 51 -6.20 -19.72 12.26
C LEU A 51 -7.49 -19.31 12.97
N THR A 52 -8.38 -20.27 13.20
CA THR A 52 -9.52 -20.09 14.11
C THR A 52 -9.05 -20.07 15.57
N GLU A 53 -9.87 -19.52 16.46
CA GLU A 53 -9.55 -19.50 17.90
C GLU A 53 -9.37 -20.92 18.47
N GLU A 54 -10.16 -21.88 18.00
CA GLU A 54 -10.03 -23.30 18.34
C GLU A 54 -8.67 -23.86 17.89
N GLN A 55 -8.25 -23.58 16.65
CA GLN A 55 -6.95 -24.02 16.14
C GLN A 55 -5.79 -23.39 16.91
N LYS A 56 -5.91 -22.12 17.31
CA LYS A 56 -4.91 -21.44 18.13
C LYS A 56 -4.80 -22.08 19.51
N ALA A 57 -5.92 -22.46 20.14
CA ALA A 57 -5.91 -23.10 21.45
C ALA A 57 -5.15 -24.44 21.47
N ASP A 58 -5.15 -25.16 20.33
CA ASP A 58 -4.47 -26.44 20.17
C ASP A 58 -3.00 -26.32 19.72
N MET A 59 -2.50 -25.09 19.49
CA MET A 59 -1.15 -24.82 18.98
C MET A 59 -0.26 -24.13 20.01
N LYS A 60 1.07 -24.31 19.87
CA LYS A 60 2.05 -23.58 20.68
C LYS A 60 2.19 -22.15 20.18
N GLU A 61 2.46 -21.22 21.08
CA GLU A 61 2.57 -19.78 20.75
C GLU A 61 3.59 -19.48 19.63
N ASP A 62 4.76 -20.13 19.64
CA ASP A 62 5.77 -19.95 18.59
C ASP A 62 5.30 -20.47 17.22
N ASP A 63 4.52 -21.56 17.21
CA ASP A 63 3.94 -22.11 15.98
C ASP A 63 2.83 -21.19 15.45
N ILE A 64 2.01 -20.62 16.34
CA ILE A 64 1.00 -19.60 15.99
C ILE A 64 1.67 -18.39 15.35
N LYS A 65 2.74 -17.85 15.96
CA LYS A 65 3.47 -16.69 15.43
C LYS A 65 4.00 -16.95 14.03
N ARG A 66 4.70 -18.08 13.82
CA ARG A 66 5.24 -18.47 12.50
C ARG A 66 4.13 -18.69 11.48
N TRP A 67 3.01 -19.28 11.89
CA TRP A 67 1.86 -19.49 11.03
C TRP A 67 1.23 -18.16 10.62
N GLU A 68 1.01 -17.24 11.57
CA GLU A 68 0.44 -15.93 11.29
C GLU A 68 1.36 -15.08 10.40
N GLU A 69 2.67 -15.15 10.59
CA GLU A 69 3.64 -14.51 9.68
C GLU A 69 3.46 -15.03 8.24
N LYS A 70 3.36 -16.36 8.06
CA LYS A 70 3.11 -16.98 6.77
C LYS A 70 1.75 -16.59 6.19
N ALA A 71 0.70 -16.60 7.01
CA ALA A 71 -0.65 -16.24 6.59
C ALA A 71 -0.77 -14.76 6.17
N LYS A 72 0.11 -13.88 6.69
CA LYS A 72 0.19 -12.46 6.34
C LYS A 72 1.06 -12.17 5.10
N THR A 73 1.73 -13.17 4.53
CA THR A 73 2.51 -12.97 3.29
C THR A 73 1.60 -12.62 2.13
N GLY A 74 2.01 -11.67 1.28
CA GLY A 74 1.29 -11.39 0.03
C GLY A 74 -0.08 -10.71 0.20
N LEU A 75 -0.39 -10.19 1.39
CA LEU A 75 -1.63 -9.43 1.64
C LEU A 75 -1.74 -8.18 0.76
N LEU A 76 -0.61 -7.55 0.45
CA LEU A 76 -0.53 -6.36 -0.42
C LEU A 76 -0.18 -6.73 -1.87
N ARG A 77 -0.22 -8.02 -2.22
CA ARG A 77 0.11 -8.48 -3.57
C ARG A 77 -0.86 -7.83 -4.56
N ASN A 78 -0.30 -7.27 -5.63
CA ASN A 78 -1.05 -6.56 -6.67
C ASN A 78 -1.91 -5.40 -6.15
N ASP A 79 -1.53 -4.78 -5.02
CA ASP A 79 -2.22 -3.59 -4.55
C ASP A 79 -2.10 -2.45 -5.56
N SER A 80 -3.25 -2.03 -6.12
CA SER A 80 -3.30 -1.04 -7.18
C SER A 80 -2.83 0.35 -6.73
N LEU A 81 -3.10 0.76 -5.48
CA LEU A 81 -2.65 2.07 -4.99
C LEU A 81 -1.13 2.12 -4.89
N LEU A 82 -0.53 1.06 -4.35
CA LEU A 82 0.93 0.95 -4.22
C LEU A 82 1.63 0.84 -5.58
N GLN A 83 1.03 0.16 -6.55
CA GLN A 83 1.54 0.15 -7.93
C GLN A 83 1.40 1.52 -8.62
N ASN A 84 0.29 2.22 -8.37
CA ASN A 84 0.05 3.53 -8.97
C ASN A 84 1.01 4.60 -8.44
N ILE A 85 1.29 4.65 -7.13
CA ILE A 85 2.21 5.65 -6.55
C ILE A 85 3.63 5.46 -7.09
N THR A 86 4.10 4.21 -7.17
CA THR A 86 5.43 3.91 -7.72
C THR A 86 5.54 4.25 -9.20
N LEU A 87 4.49 3.99 -9.98
CA LEU A 87 4.41 4.41 -11.38
C LEU A 87 4.40 5.93 -11.54
N ALA A 88 3.62 6.65 -10.71
CA ALA A 88 3.54 8.11 -10.73
C ALA A 88 4.90 8.74 -10.40
N MET A 89 5.57 8.28 -9.34
CA MET A 89 6.92 8.75 -9.00
C MET A 89 7.92 8.45 -10.12
N ARG A 90 7.83 7.27 -10.75
CA ARG A 90 8.67 6.94 -11.91
C ARG A 90 8.43 7.91 -13.07
N ARG A 91 7.18 8.26 -13.38
CA ARG A 91 6.87 9.24 -14.45
C ARG A 91 7.45 10.61 -14.13
N ALA A 92 7.30 11.09 -12.90
CA ALA A 92 7.82 12.38 -12.46
C ALA A 92 9.35 12.53 -12.64
N LEU A 93 10.09 11.43 -12.53
CA LEU A 93 11.56 11.39 -12.72
C LEU A 93 11.99 11.47 -14.19
N TYR A 94 11.18 10.98 -15.13
CA TYR A 94 11.54 10.90 -16.55
C TYR A 94 10.89 11.97 -17.41
N GLU A 95 9.72 12.48 -17.01
CA GLU A 95 9.00 13.50 -17.76
C GLU A 95 9.71 14.85 -17.66
N LYS A 96 9.75 15.57 -18.78
CA LYS A 96 10.46 16.85 -18.90
C LYS A 96 9.90 17.88 -17.91
N VAL A 97 10.78 18.70 -17.34
CA VAL A 97 10.41 19.91 -16.59
C VAL A 97 10.37 21.09 -17.58
N GLU A 98 9.25 21.81 -17.62
CA GLU A 98 9.11 22.95 -18.52
C GLU A 98 10.14 24.05 -18.18
N GLY A 99 10.75 24.62 -19.23
CA GLY A 99 11.80 25.62 -19.07
C GLY A 99 13.12 25.07 -18.49
N VAL A 100 13.34 23.76 -18.52
CA VAL A 100 14.62 23.10 -18.24
C VAL A 100 14.99 22.22 -19.44
N ASN A 101 16.24 22.36 -19.93
CA ASN A 101 16.71 21.66 -21.13
C ASN A 101 17.50 20.39 -20.83
N ILE A 102 17.73 20.09 -19.55
CA ILE A 102 18.40 18.88 -19.08
C ILE A 102 17.40 17.92 -18.42
N SER A 103 17.75 16.64 -18.45
CA SER A 103 17.06 15.56 -17.73
C SER A 103 17.94 15.00 -16.61
N LEU A 104 17.36 14.16 -15.74
CA LEU A 104 18.12 13.43 -14.73
C LEU A 104 19.26 12.60 -15.34
N ALA A 105 19.05 12.02 -16.52
CA ALA A 105 20.06 11.22 -17.20
C ALA A 105 21.28 12.05 -17.62
N ASP A 106 21.07 13.30 -18.03
CA ASP A 106 22.13 14.23 -18.44
C ASP A 106 23.04 14.65 -17.27
N ILE A 107 22.56 14.47 -16.03
CA ILE A 107 23.29 14.76 -14.80
C ILE A 107 23.74 13.49 -14.07
N GLY A 108 23.70 12.33 -14.74
CA GLY A 108 24.22 11.08 -14.19
C GLY A 108 23.22 10.28 -13.35
N ILE A 109 21.93 10.62 -13.35
CA ILE A 109 20.89 9.92 -12.58
C ILE A 109 19.97 9.17 -13.54
N SER A 110 19.99 7.84 -13.49
CA SER A 110 19.21 7.02 -14.41
C SER A 110 18.79 5.68 -13.80
N SER A 111 17.81 5.02 -14.39
CA SER A 111 17.54 3.61 -14.11
C SER A 111 18.29 2.74 -15.12
N LYS A 112 18.79 1.57 -14.68
CA LYS A 112 19.52 0.66 -15.57
C LYS A 112 18.60 -0.21 -16.41
N SER A 113 17.42 -0.58 -15.90
CA SER A 113 16.49 -1.46 -16.59
C SER A 113 15.04 -1.27 -16.16
N TYR A 114 14.10 -1.67 -17.03
CA TYR A 114 12.69 -1.81 -16.66
C TYR A 114 12.50 -2.77 -15.46
N THR A 115 13.35 -3.78 -15.35
CA THR A 115 13.34 -4.78 -14.27
C THR A 115 13.81 -4.24 -12.94
N ASP A 116 14.42 -3.05 -12.90
CA ASP A 116 14.79 -2.40 -11.64
C ASP A 116 13.63 -1.60 -11.05
N TYR A 117 12.45 -1.67 -11.68
CA TYR A 117 11.18 -1.14 -11.17
C TYR A 117 11.22 0.34 -10.78
N GLY A 118 12.06 1.12 -11.47
CA GLY A 118 12.20 2.55 -11.25
C GLY A 118 13.35 2.95 -10.35
N LYS A 119 14.16 2.02 -9.81
CA LYS A 119 15.36 2.38 -9.04
C LYS A 119 16.29 3.31 -9.81
N LEU A 120 16.92 4.21 -9.06
CA LEU A 120 17.86 5.21 -9.54
C LEU A 120 19.30 4.81 -9.20
N TYR A 121 20.19 5.09 -10.13
CA TYR A 121 21.63 4.94 -10.00
C TYR A 121 22.30 6.27 -10.29
N LEU A 122 23.32 6.60 -9.52
CA LEU A 122 24.04 7.86 -9.57
C LEU A 122 25.46 7.67 -10.12
N ASP A 123 25.79 8.45 -11.13
CA ASP A 123 27.16 8.75 -11.57
C ASP A 123 27.57 10.09 -10.92
N GLU A 124 28.36 10.00 -9.84
CA GLU A 124 28.71 11.17 -9.05
C GLU A 124 29.59 12.16 -9.82
N ASP A 125 30.43 11.69 -10.75
CA ASP A 125 31.32 12.56 -11.53
C ASP A 125 30.53 13.40 -12.52
N LYS A 126 29.53 12.80 -13.19
CA LYS A 126 28.60 13.56 -14.05
C LYS A 126 27.78 14.55 -13.25
N LEU A 127 27.32 14.17 -12.05
CA LEU A 127 26.58 15.08 -11.20
C LEU A 127 27.43 16.27 -10.75
N ARG A 128 28.67 16.02 -10.28
CA ARG A 128 29.64 17.07 -9.92
C ARG A 128 29.91 18.01 -11.08
N ASN A 129 30.13 17.46 -12.28
CA ASN A 129 30.34 18.26 -13.48
C ASN A 129 29.11 19.10 -13.84
N ALA A 130 27.90 18.52 -13.75
CA ALA A 130 26.67 19.25 -14.03
C ALA A 130 26.42 20.38 -13.02
N LEU A 131 26.67 20.13 -11.73
CA LEU A 131 26.57 21.15 -10.67
C LEU A 131 27.62 22.27 -10.85
N SER A 132 28.79 21.95 -11.38
CA SER A 132 29.85 22.94 -11.64
C SER A 132 29.56 23.80 -12.88
N THR A 133 29.00 23.19 -13.93
CA THR A 133 28.86 23.84 -15.25
C THR A 133 27.49 24.48 -15.47
N ARG A 134 26.43 23.93 -14.86
CA ARG A 134 25.04 24.35 -15.05
C ARG A 134 24.25 24.34 -13.73
N PRO A 135 24.72 25.04 -12.68
CA PRO A 135 24.13 24.96 -11.34
C PRO A 135 22.66 25.39 -11.29
N GLU A 136 22.29 26.45 -12.00
CA GLU A 136 20.91 26.96 -12.01
C GLU A 136 19.93 25.98 -12.68
N GLU A 137 20.35 25.35 -13.79
CA GLU A 137 19.52 24.34 -14.46
C GLU A 137 19.32 23.11 -13.58
N VAL A 138 20.36 22.65 -12.88
CA VAL A 138 20.24 21.53 -11.93
C VAL A 138 19.33 21.91 -10.77
N ALA A 139 19.48 23.11 -10.20
CA ALA A 139 18.62 23.60 -9.14
C ALA A 139 17.15 23.66 -9.57
N LYS A 140 16.87 24.17 -10.78
CA LYS A 140 15.52 24.23 -11.34
C LYS A 140 14.96 22.84 -11.66
N LEU A 141 15.78 21.91 -12.15
CA LEU A 141 15.37 20.52 -12.41
C LEU A 141 14.87 19.83 -11.14
N PHE A 142 15.57 19.98 -10.02
CA PHE A 142 15.18 19.32 -8.76
C PHE A 142 14.14 20.10 -7.97
N ASN A 143 14.36 21.40 -7.80
CA ASN A 143 13.65 22.24 -6.83
C ASN A 143 12.82 23.36 -7.48
N GLY A 144 12.69 23.37 -8.81
CA GLY A 144 11.85 24.34 -9.50
C GLY A 144 10.44 24.39 -8.89
N VAL A 145 9.92 25.58 -8.69
CA VAL A 145 8.56 25.79 -8.17
C VAL A 145 7.76 26.50 -9.25
N SER A 146 6.55 26.01 -9.51
CA SER A 146 5.63 26.70 -10.42
C SER A 146 5.31 28.10 -9.90
N GLU A 147 5.57 29.12 -10.71
CA GLU A 147 5.24 30.51 -10.37
C GLU A 147 3.72 30.73 -10.26
N GLN A 148 2.95 30.02 -11.08
CA GLN A 148 1.49 30.15 -11.14
C GLN A 148 0.81 29.41 -9.97
N VAL A 149 1.36 28.26 -9.57
CA VAL A 149 0.81 27.41 -8.50
C VAL A 149 1.95 27.00 -7.57
N PRO A 150 2.43 27.90 -6.68
CA PRO A 150 3.66 27.71 -5.92
C PRO A 150 3.54 26.73 -4.77
N SER A 151 2.33 26.54 -4.25
CA SER A 151 2.05 25.66 -3.12
C SER A 151 1.16 24.50 -3.53
N TYR A 152 1.40 23.34 -2.93
CA TYR A 152 0.50 22.21 -3.03
C TYR A 152 -0.77 22.47 -2.22
N ASP A 153 -1.91 22.14 -2.83
CA ASP A 153 -3.19 22.01 -2.16
C ASP A 153 -3.91 20.77 -2.69
N ARG A 154 -4.62 20.06 -1.82
CA ARG A 154 -5.37 18.85 -2.20
C ARG A 154 -6.54 19.17 -3.11
N ASP A 155 -7.07 20.38 -2.99
CA ASP A 155 -8.24 20.90 -3.68
C ASP A 155 -7.93 21.67 -4.96
N LEU A 156 -6.66 21.62 -5.42
CA LEU A 156 -6.28 22.12 -6.74
C LEU A 156 -7.10 21.46 -7.84
N SER A 157 -7.55 22.25 -8.81
CA SER A 157 -8.21 21.75 -10.01
C SER A 157 -7.25 20.89 -10.83
N LYS A 158 -7.80 20.13 -11.79
CA LYS A 158 -6.98 19.34 -12.70
C LYS A 158 -6.02 20.23 -13.49
N GLU A 159 -6.50 21.37 -13.97
CA GLU A 159 -5.71 22.35 -14.73
C GLU A 159 -4.58 22.94 -13.88
N GLU A 160 -4.88 23.33 -12.64
CA GLU A 160 -3.87 23.85 -11.71
C GLU A 160 -2.80 22.80 -11.37
N ARG A 161 -3.21 21.54 -11.21
CA ARG A 161 -2.30 20.41 -10.99
C ARG A 161 -1.40 20.16 -12.19
N ASP A 162 -1.94 20.20 -13.41
CA ASP A 162 -1.16 20.01 -14.64
C ASP A 162 -0.13 21.15 -14.80
N ILE A 163 -0.54 22.41 -14.56
CA ILE A 163 0.36 23.57 -14.55
C ILE A 163 1.48 23.38 -13.53
N ARG A 164 1.12 23.04 -12.28
CA ARG A 164 2.08 22.83 -11.20
C ARG A 164 3.04 21.70 -11.54
N TYR A 165 2.53 20.56 -12.00
CA TYR A 165 3.34 19.41 -12.33
C TYR A 165 4.35 19.74 -13.43
N ASN A 166 3.90 20.32 -14.54
CA ASN A 166 4.78 20.62 -15.68
C ASN A 166 5.87 21.66 -15.34
N ASN A 167 5.54 22.65 -14.51
CA ASN A 167 6.43 23.77 -14.17
C ASN A 167 7.20 23.60 -12.84
N SER A 168 7.05 22.46 -12.17
CA SER A 168 7.79 22.17 -10.93
C SER A 168 8.90 21.14 -11.17
N GLY A 169 9.96 21.25 -10.38
CA GLY A 169 11.06 20.33 -10.34
C GLY A 169 10.66 18.96 -9.82
N VAL A 170 11.52 17.99 -10.09
CA VAL A 170 11.29 16.57 -9.82
C VAL A 170 10.97 16.29 -8.35
N LEU A 171 11.66 16.94 -7.40
CA LEU A 171 11.41 16.71 -5.98
C LEU A 171 10.05 17.25 -5.54
N VAL A 172 9.65 18.41 -6.08
CA VAL A 172 8.34 18.99 -5.82
C VAL A 172 7.24 18.07 -6.37
N ARG A 173 7.39 17.56 -7.59
CA ARG A 173 6.45 16.58 -8.17
C ARG A 173 6.32 15.33 -7.31
N ILE A 174 7.44 14.76 -6.87
CA ILE A 174 7.43 13.58 -6.00
C ILE A 174 6.76 13.89 -4.66
N SER A 175 7.06 15.06 -4.07
CA SER A 175 6.42 15.51 -2.83
C SER A 175 4.89 15.61 -2.99
N ASP A 176 4.41 16.23 -4.07
CA ASP A 176 2.98 16.35 -4.35
C ASP A 176 2.32 14.97 -4.52
N ILE A 177 2.97 14.05 -5.25
CA ILE A 177 2.50 12.67 -5.42
C ILE A 177 2.42 11.98 -4.06
N LEU A 178 3.43 12.10 -3.20
CA LEU A 178 3.38 11.49 -1.88
C LEU A 178 2.23 12.08 -1.06
N GLU A 179 2.09 13.40 -1.03
CA GLU A 179 1.00 14.09 -0.33
C GLU A 179 -0.38 13.62 -0.79
N ASP A 180 -0.61 13.40 -2.08
CA ASP A 180 -1.90 12.86 -2.57
C ASP A 180 -2.25 11.50 -1.95
N TYR A 181 -1.25 10.70 -1.58
CA TYR A 181 -1.43 9.36 -1.00
C TYR A 181 -1.42 9.35 0.53
N ILE A 182 -0.59 10.19 1.18
CA ILE A 182 -0.35 10.13 2.63
C ILE A 182 -0.93 11.32 3.42
N SER A 183 -1.46 12.35 2.76
CA SER A 183 -1.87 13.56 3.47
C SER A 183 -2.97 13.30 4.48
N THR A 184 -2.76 13.80 5.70
CA THR A 184 -3.69 13.68 6.83
C THR A 184 -4.76 14.78 6.83
N LYS A 185 -4.56 15.83 6.03
CA LYS A 185 -5.50 16.94 5.83
C LYS A 185 -6.64 16.48 4.94
N ARG A 186 -7.88 16.83 5.29
CA ARG A 186 -9.06 16.53 4.45
C ARG A 186 -9.18 17.53 3.32
N ASN A 187 -9.60 17.05 2.15
CA ASN A 187 -9.96 17.89 1.01
C ASN A 187 -11.41 18.42 1.17
N LYS A 188 -11.91 19.19 0.20
CA LYS A 188 -13.30 19.70 0.14
C LYS A 188 -14.36 18.60 0.27
N ASP A 189 -14.07 17.40 -0.21
CA ASP A 189 -14.97 16.23 -0.11
C ASP A 189 -14.87 15.49 1.23
N GLY A 190 -14.06 15.98 2.17
CA GLY A 190 -13.83 15.37 3.48
C GLY A 190 -12.89 14.15 3.45
N LYS A 191 -12.28 13.83 2.30
CA LYS A 191 -11.40 12.67 2.11
C LYS A 191 -9.94 12.99 2.43
N LYS A 192 -9.23 12.06 3.04
CA LYS A 192 -7.77 12.07 3.27
C LYS A 192 -6.99 11.51 2.08
N GLY A 193 -5.67 11.37 2.21
CA GLY A 193 -4.82 10.74 1.20
C GLY A 193 -5.28 9.32 0.88
N PHE A 194 -5.02 8.85 -0.34
CA PHE A 194 -5.59 7.58 -0.84
C PHE A 194 -5.29 6.36 0.05
N LEU A 195 -4.10 6.29 0.66
CA LEU A 195 -3.76 5.18 1.57
C LEU A 195 -4.53 5.27 2.88
N LEU A 196 -4.80 6.48 3.36
CA LEU A 196 -5.54 6.71 4.60
C LEU A 196 -7.04 6.46 4.41
N GLU A 197 -7.60 6.76 3.24
CA GLU A 197 -8.98 6.37 2.91
C GLU A 197 -9.13 4.83 2.82
N LYS A 198 -8.05 4.14 2.45
CA LYS A 198 -8.05 2.69 2.38
C LYS A 198 -7.91 2.04 3.76
N ALA A 199 -6.89 2.42 4.53
CA ALA A 199 -6.48 1.72 5.75
C ALA A 199 -6.67 2.53 7.04
N GLY A 200 -6.90 3.84 6.95
CA GLY A 200 -6.94 4.73 8.09
C GLY A 200 -5.56 5.07 8.67
N ILE A 201 -5.58 5.90 9.72
CA ILE A 201 -4.44 6.09 10.64
C ILE A 201 -4.93 5.90 12.07
N GLU A 202 -4.07 5.39 12.93
CA GLU A 202 -4.37 5.27 14.36
C GLU A 202 -4.72 6.64 14.98
N ASN A 203 -5.64 6.64 15.93
CA ASN A 203 -6.12 7.85 16.63
C ASN A 203 -6.83 8.91 15.77
N ASP A 204 -7.32 8.56 14.58
CA ASP A 204 -8.15 9.43 13.73
C ASP A 204 -9.47 8.74 13.36
N LEU A 205 -10.49 9.53 12.99
CA LEU A 205 -11.79 8.99 12.52
C LEU A 205 -11.62 8.05 11.31
N SER A 206 -10.59 8.27 10.47
CA SER A 206 -10.26 7.35 9.38
C SER A 206 -9.88 5.95 9.84
N ASN A 207 -9.52 5.72 11.12
CA ASN A 207 -9.28 4.36 11.65
C ASN A 207 -10.54 3.48 11.60
N THR A 208 -11.71 4.08 11.86
CA THR A 208 -12.99 3.36 11.91
C THR A 208 -13.86 3.64 10.69
N GLN A 209 -13.57 4.69 9.93
CA GLN A 209 -14.25 5.05 8.69
C GLN A 209 -13.26 4.97 7.53
N ASN A 210 -13.00 3.74 7.07
CA ASN A 210 -12.18 3.46 5.90
C ASN A 210 -12.70 2.24 5.14
N PHE A 211 -12.18 2.06 3.93
CA PHE A 211 -12.58 0.98 3.03
C PHE A 211 -12.33 -0.43 3.60
N ILE A 212 -11.24 -0.64 4.33
CA ILE A 212 -10.97 -1.94 4.96
C ILE A 212 -12.01 -2.23 6.05
N ASN A 213 -12.35 -1.26 6.89
CA ASN A 213 -13.31 -1.45 7.97
C ASN A 213 -14.74 -1.65 7.46
N GLU A 214 -15.12 -0.98 6.36
CA GLU A 214 -16.38 -1.23 5.68
C GLU A 214 -16.47 -2.65 5.11
N GLN A 215 -15.37 -3.14 4.51
CA GLN A 215 -15.29 -4.53 4.06
C GLN A 215 -15.36 -5.52 5.21
N LEU A 216 -14.67 -5.27 6.32
CA LEU A 216 -14.75 -6.12 7.52
C LEU A 216 -16.20 -6.23 8.01
N LYS A 217 -16.91 -5.10 8.11
CA LYS A 217 -18.34 -5.10 8.47
C LYS A 217 -19.22 -5.88 7.50
N ASP A 218 -18.93 -5.83 6.20
CA ASP A 218 -19.65 -6.65 5.19
C ASP A 218 -19.34 -8.14 5.36
N TYR A 219 -18.08 -8.50 5.61
CA TYR A 219 -17.69 -9.87 5.91
C TYR A 219 -18.36 -10.39 7.18
N ASP A 220 -18.41 -9.59 8.26
CA ASP A 220 -19.10 -9.96 9.50
C ASP A 220 -20.59 -10.24 9.26
N LYS A 221 -21.27 -9.40 8.46
CA LYS A 221 -22.67 -9.64 8.07
C LYS A 221 -22.82 -10.95 7.30
N ARG A 222 -21.92 -11.25 6.36
CA ARG A 222 -21.94 -12.49 5.59
C ARG A 222 -21.72 -13.71 6.49
N ILE A 223 -20.75 -13.62 7.40
CA ILE A 223 -20.47 -14.66 8.40
C ILE A 223 -21.72 -14.93 9.24
N ASN A 224 -22.35 -13.88 9.79
CA ASN A 224 -23.58 -14.03 10.59
C ASN A 224 -24.70 -14.70 9.79
N ASN A 225 -24.93 -14.29 8.54
CA ASN A 225 -25.93 -14.92 7.68
C ASN A 225 -25.62 -16.40 7.38
N MET A 226 -24.34 -16.78 7.28
CA MET A 226 -23.94 -18.18 7.09
C MET A 226 -24.14 -18.98 8.38
N VAL A 227 -23.79 -18.42 9.54
CA VAL A 227 -24.03 -19.05 10.85
C VAL A 227 -25.52 -19.32 11.06
N GLU A 228 -26.40 -18.35 10.77
CA GLU A 228 -27.85 -18.57 10.86
C GLU A 228 -28.35 -19.70 9.95
N LYS A 229 -27.78 -19.82 8.74
CA LYS A 229 -28.12 -20.92 7.82
C LYS A 229 -27.65 -22.28 8.34
N LEU A 230 -26.48 -22.33 8.98
CA LEU A 230 -25.96 -23.56 9.59
C LEU A 230 -26.85 -24.01 10.75
N ILE A 231 -27.27 -23.09 11.62
CA ILE A 231 -28.19 -23.37 12.73
C ILE A 231 -29.52 -23.93 12.20
N LYS A 232 -30.11 -23.29 11.18
CA LYS A 232 -31.36 -23.80 10.57
C LYS A 232 -31.21 -25.20 9.97
N LYS A 233 -30.06 -25.48 9.37
CA LYS A 233 -29.76 -26.80 8.80
C LYS A 233 -29.57 -27.86 9.89
N GLU A 234 -28.90 -27.50 10.97
CA GLU A 234 -28.75 -28.32 12.16
C GLU A 234 -30.12 -28.67 12.78
N GLU A 235 -30.99 -27.68 13.01
CA GLU A 235 -32.35 -27.90 13.50
C GLU A 235 -33.16 -28.82 12.57
N GLN A 236 -33.01 -28.66 11.26
CA GLN A 236 -33.67 -29.53 10.29
C GLN A 236 -33.18 -30.98 10.41
N TYR A 237 -31.88 -31.20 10.57
CA TYR A 237 -31.33 -32.54 10.79
C TYR A 237 -31.79 -33.15 12.11
N TYR A 238 -31.86 -32.38 13.20
CA TYR A 238 -32.45 -32.86 14.45
C TYR A 238 -33.91 -33.29 14.26
N ARG A 239 -34.74 -32.50 13.56
CA ARG A 239 -36.14 -32.87 13.28
C ARG A 239 -36.24 -34.14 12.43
N GLN A 240 -35.38 -34.31 11.44
CA GLN A 240 -35.33 -35.53 10.62
C GLN A 240 -34.93 -36.74 11.46
N PHE A 241 -33.92 -36.57 12.33
CA PHE A 241 -33.45 -37.62 13.23
C PHE A 241 -34.55 -38.05 14.21
N SER A 242 -35.22 -37.11 14.89
CA SER A 242 -36.34 -37.44 15.79
C SER A 242 -37.51 -38.12 15.05
N ARG A 243 -37.78 -37.73 13.79
CA ARG A 243 -38.80 -38.41 12.97
C ARG A 243 -38.38 -39.85 12.63
N LEU A 244 -37.11 -40.07 12.30
CA LEU A 244 -36.59 -41.42 12.06
C LEU A 244 -36.65 -42.29 13.32
N GLU A 245 -36.30 -41.76 14.49
CA GLU A 245 -36.44 -42.47 15.77
C GLU A 245 -37.90 -42.84 16.07
N THR A 246 -38.83 -41.92 15.82
CA THR A 246 -40.26 -42.18 15.98
C THR A 246 -40.73 -43.28 15.03
N LEU A 247 -40.31 -43.23 13.77
CA LEU A 247 -40.63 -44.26 12.77
C LEU A 247 -40.04 -45.62 13.13
N LEU A 248 -38.79 -45.68 13.59
CA LEU A 248 -38.16 -46.93 14.06
C LEU A 248 -38.91 -47.51 15.26
N THR A 249 -39.33 -46.66 16.20
CA THR A 249 -40.12 -47.09 17.36
C THR A 249 -41.47 -47.67 16.92
N GLN A 250 -42.16 -47.00 15.99
CA GLN A 250 -43.41 -47.49 15.41
C GLN A 250 -43.21 -48.80 14.64
N MET A 251 -42.15 -48.93 13.84
CA MET A 251 -41.82 -50.15 13.11
C MET A 251 -41.52 -51.31 14.06
N ASN A 252 -40.79 -51.08 15.15
CA ASN A 252 -40.55 -52.10 16.18
C ASN A 252 -41.86 -52.55 16.85
N GLN A 253 -42.76 -51.62 17.17
CA GLN A 253 -44.09 -51.94 17.71
C GLN A 253 -44.93 -52.74 16.70
N GLN A 254 -44.91 -52.38 15.41
CA GLN A 254 -45.59 -53.12 14.36
C GLN A 254 -45.00 -54.52 14.17
N SER A 255 -43.67 -54.65 14.15
CA SER A 255 -43.00 -55.95 14.07
C SER A 255 -43.35 -56.85 15.26
N ALA A 256 -43.39 -56.29 16.48
CA ALA A 256 -43.80 -57.02 17.67
C ALA A 256 -45.28 -57.43 17.61
N TRP A 257 -46.16 -56.56 17.13
CA TRP A 257 -47.57 -56.89 16.91
C TRP A 257 -47.74 -58.03 15.90
N ILE A 258 -47.07 -57.95 14.75
CA ILE A 258 -47.05 -59.01 13.73
C ILE A 258 -46.52 -60.32 14.34
N MET A 259 -45.41 -60.27 15.07
CA MET A 259 -44.80 -61.45 15.68
C MET A 259 -45.72 -62.10 16.73
N ASN A 260 -46.43 -61.30 17.54
CA ASN A 260 -47.45 -61.80 18.47
C ASN A 260 -48.66 -62.40 17.74
N GLN A 261 -49.06 -61.83 16.61
CA GLN A 261 -50.15 -62.35 15.77
C GLN A 261 -49.76 -63.69 15.11
N PHE A 262 -48.49 -63.86 14.74
CA PHE A 262 -47.95 -65.10 14.16
C PHE A 262 -47.68 -66.19 15.22
N MET A 263 -47.32 -65.82 16.45
CA MET A 263 -47.14 -66.77 17.56
C MET A 263 -48.45 -67.15 18.28
N GLY A 264 -49.50 -66.34 18.19
CA GLY A 264 -50.82 -66.64 18.80
C GLY A 264 -51.74 -67.55 17.98
N ASN A 265 -51.29 -68.04 16.82
CA ASN A 265 -52.05 -68.90 15.90
C ASN A 265 -51.44 -70.33 15.76
N TRP A 266 -50.72 -70.78 16.79
CA TRP A 266 -50.26 -72.16 16.96
C TRP A 266 -50.79 -72.74 18.27
#